data_AF-A0A5B8CTI7-F1
#
_entry.id   AF-A0A5B8CTI7-F1
#
_cell.length_a   1.000
_cell.length_b   1.000
_cell.length_c   1.000
_cell.angle_alpha   90.00
_cell.angle_beta   90.00
_cell.angle_gamma   90.00
#
_symmetry.space_group_name_H-M   'P 1'
#
loop_
_entity.id
_entity.type
_entity.pdbx_description
1 polymer ?
#
loop_
_entity_poly.entity_id
_entity_poly.type
_entity_poly.pdbx_seq_one_letter_code
_entity_poly.pdbx_strand_id
1 'polypeptide(L)'
;MNANQVRNMFNESGLSVSEWARLRGFSSGLVYQVLDGKRKCMRGQSHQIAVALGLKPGSSMNVEELNTKLEKISQEQKMVSL
;
A
#
# COMPACT_ATOMS: atom_id res chain seq x y z
N MET A 1 -8.08 -9.45 -5.78
CA MET A 1 -8.18 -8.27 -6.68
C MET A 1 -6.99 -8.29 -7.63
N ASN A 2 -7.20 -8.02 -8.92
CA ASN A 2 -6.12 -7.84 -9.90
C ASN A 2 -6.19 -6.45 -10.58
N ALA A 3 -5.17 -6.08 -11.36
CA ALA A 3 -5.08 -4.75 -11.95
C ALA A 3 -6.21 -4.43 -12.95
N ASN A 4 -6.73 -5.42 -13.67
CA ASN A 4 -7.85 -5.22 -14.61
C ASN A 4 -9.15 -4.94 -13.85
N GLN A 5 -9.40 -5.67 -12.76
CA GLN A 5 -10.55 -5.40 -11.90
C GLN A 5 -10.49 -3.99 -11.32
N VAL A 6 -9.32 -3.54 -10.86
CA VAL A 6 -9.13 -2.18 -10.35
C VAL A 6 -9.41 -1.13 -11.43
N ARG A 7 -8.92 -1.33 -12.67
CA ARG A 7 -9.22 -0.43 -13.78
C ARG A 7 -10.72 -0.38 -14.08
N ASN A 8 -11.40 -1.52 -14.06
CA ASN A 8 -12.85 -1.57 -14.27
C ASN A 8 -13.60 -0.80 -13.19
N MET A 9 -13.21 -0.90 -11.91
CA MET A 9 -13.84 -0.11 -10.84
C MET A 9 -13.69 1.40 -11.04
N PHE A 10 -12.53 1.87 -11.52
CA PHE A 10 -12.36 3.28 -11.88
C PHE A 10 -13.30 3.68 -13.03
N ASN A 11 -13.39 2.84 -14.07
CA ASN A 11 -14.28 3.11 -15.21
C ASN A 11 -15.76 3.13 -14.81
N GLU A 12 -16.21 2.14 -14.02
CA GLU A 12 -17.60 2.02 -13.57
C GLU A 12 -18.00 3.12 -12.59
N SER A 13 -17.07 3.59 -11.76
CA SER A 13 -17.33 4.68 -10.81
C SER A 13 -17.24 6.08 -11.42
N GLY A 14 -16.70 6.22 -12.63
CA GLY A 14 -16.40 7.51 -13.26
C GLY A 14 -15.25 8.28 -12.61
N LEU A 15 -14.56 7.68 -11.62
CA LEU A 15 -13.40 8.31 -10.97
C LEU A 15 -12.12 8.01 -11.76
N SER A 16 -11.30 9.03 -11.97
CA SER A 16 -10.00 8.84 -12.62
C SER A 16 -8.95 8.29 -11.64
N VAL A 17 -8.04 7.44 -12.15
CA VAL A 17 -6.86 6.97 -11.39
C VAL A 17 -6.04 8.14 -10.87
N SER A 18 -5.91 9.21 -11.66
CA SER A 18 -5.14 10.40 -11.28
C SER A 18 -5.76 11.18 -10.13
N GLU A 19 -7.09 11.32 -10.11
CA GLU A 19 -7.80 11.95 -9.01
C GLU A 19 -7.67 11.12 -7.73
N TRP A 20 -7.88 9.81 -7.83
CA TRP A 20 -7.69 8.90 -6.70
C TRP A 20 -6.25 8.96 -6.16
N ALA A 21 -5.25 8.96 -7.05
CA ALA A 21 -3.85 9.06 -6.67
C ALA A 21 -3.57 10.36 -5.90
N ARG A 22 -4.03 11.49 -6.42
CA ARG A 22 -3.88 12.81 -5.79
C ARG A 22 -4.52 12.85 -4.40
N LEU A 23 -5.76 12.38 -4.27
CA LEU A 23 -6.47 12.35 -2.97
C LEU A 23 -5.77 11.44 -1.95
N ARG A 24 -5.06 10.40 -2.42
CA ARG A 24 -4.26 9.50 -1.58
C ARG A 24 -2.82 9.96 -1.36
N GLY A 25 -2.39 11.08 -1.94
CA GLY A 25 -1.02 11.57 -1.85
C GLY A 25 0.00 10.75 -2.66
N PHE A 26 -0.46 10.03 -3.67
CA PHE A 26 0.37 9.24 -4.58
C PHE A 26 0.62 9.96 -5.90
N SER A 27 1.77 9.67 -6.54
CA SER A 27 2.00 10.05 -7.93
C SER A 27 1.12 9.22 -8.87
N SER A 28 0.31 9.87 -9.70
CA SER A 28 -0.52 9.19 -10.72
C SER A 28 0.31 8.28 -11.62
N GLY A 29 1.49 8.75 -12.07
CA GLY A 29 2.40 7.97 -12.90
C GLY A 29 2.89 6.70 -12.20
N LEU A 30 3.15 6.76 -10.88
CA LEU A 30 3.52 5.58 -10.11
C LEU A 30 2.35 4.61 -9.95
N VAL A 31 1.12 5.11 -9.78
CA VAL A 31 -0.08 4.25 -9.72
C VAL A 31 -0.26 3.49 -11.03
N TYR A 32 -0.13 4.16 -12.19
CA TYR A 32 -0.17 3.47 -13.48
C TYR A 32 0.95 2.44 -13.63
N GLN A 33 2.18 2.73 -13.20
CA GLN A 33 3.27 1.74 -13.23
C GLN A 33 2.98 0.51 -12.36
N VAL A 34 2.27 0.67 -11.23
CA VAL A 34 1.81 -0.45 -10.39
C VAL A 34 0.72 -1.26 -11.12
N LEU A 35 -0.28 -0.59 -11.69
CA LEU A 35 -1.36 -1.24 -12.45
C LEU A 35 -0.86 -1.94 -13.73
N ASP A 36 0.20 -1.43 -14.34
CA ASP A 36 0.87 -2.01 -15.51
C ASP A 36 1.81 -3.17 -15.13
N GLY A 37 2.00 -3.46 -13.84
CA GLY A 37 2.93 -4.49 -13.38
C GLY A 37 4.42 -4.14 -13.55
N LYS A 38 4.75 -2.88 -13.83
CA LYS A 38 6.14 -2.40 -14.02
C LYS A 38 6.92 -2.27 -12.69
N ARG A 39 6.28 -2.53 -11.56
CA ARG A 39 6.85 -2.47 -10.21
C ARG A 39 6.62 -3.77 -9.46
N LYS A 40 7.65 -4.25 -8.76
CA LYS A 40 7.54 -5.40 -7.84
C LYS A 40 6.77 -5.08 -6.56
N CYS A 41 6.55 -3.80 -6.25
CA CYS A 41 5.75 -3.34 -5.11
C CYS A 41 6.22 -3.86 -3.74
N MET A 42 7.53 -4.06 -3.55
CA MET A 42 8.06 -4.60 -2.30
C MET A 42 8.09 -3.58 -1.16
N ARG A 43 8.36 -2.30 -1.47
CA ARG A 43 8.54 -1.22 -0.48
C ARG A 43 8.11 0.15 -1.00
N GLY A 44 8.07 1.13 -0.09
CA GLY A 44 7.77 2.54 -0.38
C GLY A 44 6.39 2.74 -1.01
N GLN A 45 6.22 3.83 -1.75
CA GLN A 45 4.92 4.17 -2.36
C GLN A 45 4.38 3.08 -3.28
N SER A 46 5.23 2.34 -4.02
CA SER A 46 4.75 1.24 -4.86
C SER A 46 4.07 0.11 -4.06
N HIS A 47 4.59 -0.22 -2.87
CA HIS A 47 3.95 -1.15 -1.94
C HIS A 47 2.64 -0.57 -1.40
N GLN A 48 2.68 0.70 -0.95
CA GLN A 48 1.53 1.38 -0.36
C GLN A 48 0.37 1.46 -1.35
N ILE A 49 0.63 1.79 -2.61
CA ILE A 49 -0.35 1.80 -3.70
C ILE A 49 -0.94 0.41 -3.90
N ALA A 50 -0.09 -0.63 -4.01
CA ALA A 50 -0.56 -1.99 -4.24
C ALA A 50 -1.46 -2.51 -3.10
N VAL A 51 -1.14 -2.16 -1.85
CA VAL A 51 -2.01 -2.47 -0.69
C VAL A 51 -3.29 -1.64 -0.74
N ALA A 52 -3.18 -0.33 -1.00
CA ALA A 52 -4.33 0.59 -1.06
C ALA A 52 -5.35 0.23 -2.14
N LEU A 53 -4.90 -0.35 -3.25
CA LEU A 53 -5.74 -0.86 -4.34
C LEU A 53 -6.20 -2.31 -4.12
N GLY A 54 -5.79 -2.96 -3.02
CA GLY A 54 -6.13 -4.35 -2.71
C GLY A 54 -5.43 -5.39 -3.57
N LEU A 55 -4.42 -5.01 -4.35
CA LEU A 55 -3.69 -5.90 -5.27
C LEU A 55 -2.81 -6.93 -4.54
N LYS A 56 -2.44 -6.65 -3.29
CA LYS A 56 -1.71 -7.56 -2.41
C LYS A 56 -2.02 -7.30 -0.94
N PRO A 57 -1.84 -8.28 -0.05
CA PRO A 57 -1.90 -8.04 1.39
C PRO A 57 -0.73 -7.17 1.86
N GLY A 58 -0.91 -6.56 3.03
CA GLY A 58 0.10 -5.78 3.72
C GLY A 58 -0.50 -4.61 4.49
N SER A 59 0.38 -3.85 5.14
CA SER A 59 0.00 -2.62 5.85
C SER A 59 0.95 -1.51 5.43
N SER A 60 0.39 -0.35 5.12
CA SER A 60 1.17 0.89 5.04
C SER A 60 1.25 1.48 6.45
N MET A 61 2.45 1.50 7.03
CA MET A 61 2.72 2.21 8.28
C MET A 61 3.84 3.22 8.08
N ASN A 62 3.86 4.26 8.90
CA ASN A 62 4.97 5.20 8.93
C ASN A 62 6.09 4.69 9.86
N VAL A 63 7.21 5.42 9.90
CA VAL A 63 8.40 5.04 10.69
C VAL A 63 8.07 5.00 12.19
N GLU A 64 7.29 5.95 12.68
CA GLU A 64 6.93 6.05 14.10
C GLU A 64 6.08 4.85 14.55
N GLU A 65 5.07 4.50 13.74
CA GLU A 65 4.23 3.33 13.95
C GLU A 65 5.04 2.04 13.91
N LEU A 66 6.01 1.93 12.98
CA LEU A 66 6.89 0.78 12.89
C LEU A 66 7.76 0.66 14.13
N ASN A 67 8.40 1.74 14.57
CA ASN A 67 9.24 1.77 15.77
C ASN A 67 8.44 1.37 17.01
N THR A 68 7.26 1.97 17.20
CA THR A 68 6.36 1.62 18.31
C THR A 68 6.02 0.13 18.32
N LYS A 69 5.77 -0.46 17.14
CA LYS A 69 5.46 -1.89 17.04
C LYS A 69 6.67 -2.76 17.36
N LEU A 70 7.85 -2.39 16.89
CA LEU A 70 9.09 -3.13 17.16
C LEU A 70 9.45 -3.11 18.65
N GLU A 71 9.28 -1.97 19.32
CA GLU A 71 9.51 -1.85 20.77
C GLU A 71 8.57 -2.77 21.57
N LYS A 72 7.27 -2.78 21.23
CA LYS A 72 6.29 -3.66 21.87
C LYS A 72 6.67 -5.14 21.74
N ILE A 73 7.03 -5.57 20.53
CA ILE A 73 7.48 -6.96 20.28
C ILE A 73 8.72 -7.30 21.13
N SER A 74 9.67 -6.37 21.27
CA SER A 74 10.86 -6.59 22.10
C SER A 74 10.53 -6.74 23.58
N GLN A 75 9.57 -5.96 24.11
CA GLN A 75 9.15 -6.07 25.52
C GLN A 75 8.38 -7.38 25.79
N GLU A 76 7.50 -7.80 24.88
CA GLU A 76 6.75 -9.06 24.98
C GLU A 76 7.70 -10.27 25.00
N GLN A 77 8.72 -10.29 24.13
CA GLN A 77 9.71 -11.38 24.09
C GLN A 77 10.52 -11.49 25.39
N LYS A 78 10.86 -10.36 26.01
CA LYS A 78 11.57 -10.35 27.31
C LYS A 78 10.70 -10.97 28.40
N MET A 79 9.42 -10.59 28.48
CA MET A 79 8.49 -11.12 29.49
C MET A 79 8.27 -12.64 29.39
N VAL A 80 8.27 -13.20 28.17
CA VAL A 80 8.08 -14.65 27.95
C VAL A 80 9.33 -15.47 28.29
N SER A 81 10.51 -14.83 28.33
CA SER A 81 11.79 -15.49 28.60
C SER A 81 12.19 -15.52 30.09
N LEU A 82 11.35 -15.01 30.98
CA LEU A 82 11.46 -15.05 32.45
C LEU A 82 10.54 -16.13 33.03
#